data_AF-A0A5B9Y669-F1
#
_entry.id   AF-A0A5B9Y669-F1
#
_cell.length_a   1.000
_cell.length_b   1.000
_cell.length_c   1.000
_cell.angle_alpha   90.00
_cell.angle_beta   90.00
_cell.angle_gamma   90.00
#
_symmetry.space_group_name_H-M   'P 1'
#
loop_
_entity.id
_entity.type
_entity.pdbx_description
1 polymer ?
#
loop_
_entity_poly.entity_id
_entity_poly.type
_entity_poly.pdbx_seq_one_letter_code
_entity_poly.pdbx_strand_id
1 'polypeptide(L)'
;MKKILSILGSTLLAVPGTTSTISCGPPKKENKLENLIKVTDLGEFENFRSLIGNVDIEERLMELNEDLENWYFSLYIIDDSSAYVVPTSLSNKTGMVKVTFTIKQENEFKNYVTQTNLGNIENNEKKTIINKFKELNPQIDDLESPYITVENEFNLFEDSQTISNRGFDQPGIVSVTFTVG
;
A
#
# COMPACT_ATOMS: atom_id res chain seq x y z
N MET A 1 -22.91 -5.22 -40.85
CA MET A 1 -22.70 -4.98 -42.30
C MET A 1 -21.42 -4.19 -42.48
N LYS A 2 -20.43 -4.79 -43.17
CA LYS A 2 -19.11 -4.20 -43.47
C LYS A 2 -19.27 -3.08 -44.51
N LYS A 3 -18.80 -1.88 -44.22
CA LYS A 3 -18.66 -0.81 -45.22
C LYS A 3 -17.29 -0.96 -45.88
N ILE A 4 -17.30 -1.36 -47.15
CA ILE A 4 -16.13 -1.37 -48.03
C ILE A 4 -16.03 0.04 -48.62
N LEU A 5 -14.97 0.77 -48.31
CA LEU A 5 -14.64 2.03 -48.97
C LEU A 5 -13.65 1.73 -50.09
N SER A 6 -14.06 2.01 -51.34
CA SER A 6 -13.29 1.83 -52.55
C SER A 6 -12.08 2.78 -52.58
N ILE A 7 -10.89 2.23 -52.78
CA ILE A 7 -9.70 3.02 -53.13
C ILE A 7 -9.64 3.06 -54.65
N LEU A 8 -9.93 4.22 -55.22
CA LEU A 8 -9.68 4.52 -56.63
C LEU A 8 -8.17 4.57 -56.87
N GLY A 9 -7.75 3.88 -57.94
CA GLY A 9 -6.37 3.81 -58.36
C GLY A 9 -5.79 5.17 -58.76
N SER A 10 -4.52 5.36 -58.42
CA SER A 10 -3.63 6.25 -59.14
C SER A 10 -2.34 5.49 -59.40
N THR A 11 -1.96 5.50 -60.66
CA THR A 11 -0.80 4.88 -61.29
C THR A 11 0.48 5.08 -60.50
N LEU A 12 1.23 4.00 -60.25
CA LEU A 12 2.59 4.03 -59.73
C LEU A 12 3.50 4.80 -60.70
N LEU A 13 3.95 5.98 -60.27
CA LEU A 13 5.22 6.55 -60.69
C LEU A 13 6.20 6.30 -59.55
N ALA A 14 7.04 5.26 -59.72
CA ALA A 14 8.11 4.95 -58.80
C ALA A 14 9.17 6.06 -58.88
N VAL A 15 9.23 6.90 -57.84
CA VAL A 15 10.38 7.75 -57.56
C VAL A 15 11.24 7.00 -56.54
N PRO A 16 12.53 6.73 -56.82
CA PRO A 16 13.38 6.03 -55.88
C PRO A 16 13.81 6.98 -54.75
N GLY A 17 13.58 6.55 -53.51
CA GLY A 17 14.31 7.08 -52.36
C GLY A 17 13.58 8.08 -51.48
N THR A 18 12.54 7.65 -50.79
CA THR A 18 12.35 8.05 -49.39
C THR A 18 11.87 6.83 -48.61
N THR A 19 12.77 6.21 -47.86
CA THR A 19 12.37 5.32 -46.77
C THR A 19 11.63 6.17 -45.75
N SER A 20 10.30 6.06 -45.69
CA SER A 20 9.55 6.56 -44.55
C SER A 20 9.94 5.71 -43.34
N THR A 21 10.93 6.18 -42.60
CA THR A 21 11.20 5.65 -41.26
C THR A 21 10.01 6.03 -40.40
N ILE A 22 9.17 5.05 -40.07
CA ILE A 22 8.30 5.14 -38.91
C ILE A 22 9.25 5.16 -37.72
N SER A 23 9.63 6.36 -37.27
CA SER A 23 10.34 6.52 -36.01
C SER A 23 9.32 6.24 -34.91
N CYS A 24 9.27 4.99 -34.46
CA CYS A 24 8.76 4.71 -33.14
C CYS A 24 9.67 5.50 -32.20
N GLY A 25 9.17 6.61 -31.65
CA GLY A 25 9.85 7.30 -30.58
C GLY A 25 10.21 6.30 -29.47
N PRO A 26 11.26 6.55 -28.69
CA PRO A 26 11.64 5.66 -27.59
C PRO A 26 10.39 5.36 -26.75
N PRO A 27 10.19 4.11 -26.28
CA PRO A 27 9.04 3.77 -25.46
C PRO A 27 8.96 4.79 -24.32
N LYS A 28 7.79 5.43 -24.17
CA LYS A 28 7.56 6.39 -23.07
C LYS A 28 7.95 5.68 -21.79
N LYS A 29 8.97 6.19 -21.09
CA LYS A 29 9.42 5.65 -19.81
C LYS A 29 8.20 5.62 -18.90
N GLU A 30 7.74 4.42 -18.53
CA GLU A 30 6.55 4.29 -17.68
C GLU A 30 6.81 5.01 -16.37
N ASN A 31 5.89 5.87 -15.98
CA ASN A 31 6.06 6.71 -14.79
C ASN A 31 5.68 5.93 -13.53
N LYS A 32 6.38 4.83 -13.27
CA LYS A 32 6.09 3.93 -12.14
C LYS A 32 6.82 4.34 -10.86
N LEU A 33 6.22 4.05 -9.71
CA LEU A 33 6.82 4.30 -8.41
C LEU A 33 8.09 3.48 -8.17
N GLU A 34 8.16 2.25 -8.70
CA GLU A 34 9.35 1.38 -8.69
C GLU A 34 10.59 2.02 -9.35
N ASN A 35 10.38 3.06 -10.17
CA ASN A 35 11.49 3.80 -10.75
C ASN A 35 12.16 4.76 -9.76
N LEU A 36 11.47 5.16 -8.69
CA LEU A 36 11.98 6.03 -7.63
C LEU A 36 12.42 5.24 -6.40
N ILE A 37 11.74 4.13 -6.08
CA ILE A 37 12.05 3.32 -4.90
C ILE A 37 12.99 2.19 -5.30
N LYS A 38 14.26 2.33 -4.94
CA LYS A 38 15.35 1.37 -5.19
C LYS A 38 15.73 0.57 -3.96
N VAL A 39 15.57 1.15 -2.79
CA VAL A 39 15.83 0.50 -1.51
C VAL A 39 14.47 0.24 -0.85
N THR A 40 14.13 -1.04 -0.76
CA THR A 40 12.85 -1.49 -0.16
C THR A 40 13.02 -2.01 1.26
N ASP A 41 14.23 -2.37 1.66
CA ASP A 41 14.54 -2.70 3.05
C ASP A 41 14.93 -1.42 3.80
N LEU A 42 14.08 -1.00 4.72
CA LEU A 42 14.23 0.23 5.49
C LEU A 42 15.05 0.01 6.77
N GLY A 43 15.45 -1.23 7.03
CA GLY A 43 16.25 -1.62 8.18
C GLY A 43 15.41 -1.73 9.44
N GLU A 44 16.00 -1.28 10.55
CA GLU A 44 15.50 -1.50 11.90
C GLU A 44 14.98 -0.21 12.52
N PHE A 45 13.85 -0.32 13.22
CA PHE A 45 13.26 0.72 14.06
C PHE A 45 13.17 0.24 15.50
N GLU A 46 13.25 1.18 16.44
CA GLU A 46 13.31 0.85 17.87
C GLU A 46 11.99 0.32 18.41
N ASN A 47 10.85 0.85 17.96
CA ASN A 47 9.56 0.56 18.56
C ASN A 47 8.37 0.79 17.61
N PHE A 48 7.19 0.33 18.02
CA PHE A 48 5.96 0.41 17.22
C PHE A 48 5.47 1.84 16.98
N ARG A 49 6.00 2.84 17.70
CA ARG A 49 5.67 4.26 17.44
C ARG A 49 6.05 4.68 16.04
N SER A 50 7.07 4.08 15.44
CA SER A 50 7.47 4.34 14.06
C SER A 50 6.40 3.96 13.04
N LEU A 51 5.54 2.98 13.38
CA LEU A 51 4.37 2.62 12.55
C LEU A 51 3.20 3.59 12.78
N ILE A 52 3.12 4.19 13.97
CA ILE A 52 2.02 5.06 14.37
C ILE A 52 2.18 6.42 13.68
N GLY A 53 1.32 6.70 12.69
CA GLY A 53 1.38 7.93 11.91
C GLY A 53 2.46 7.93 10.83
N ASN A 54 3.15 6.80 10.62
CA ASN A 54 4.08 6.52 9.53
C ASN A 54 5.32 7.43 9.39
N VAL A 55 5.46 8.49 10.19
CA VAL A 55 6.49 9.54 10.00
C VAL A 55 7.91 8.95 9.89
N ASP A 56 8.32 8.13 10.85
CA ASP A 56 9.68 7.57 10.86
C ASP A 56 9.94 6.68 9.62
N ILE A 57 8.92 5.96 9.16
CA ILE A 57 9.03 5.10 7.96
C ILE A 57 9.09 5.96 6.70
N GLU A 58 8.29 7.02 6.61
CA GLU A 58 8.33 7.97 5.49
C GLU A 58 9.69 8.65 5.40
N GLU A 59 10.21 9.13 6.53
CA GLU A 59 11.54 9.74 6.62
C GLU A 59 12.61 8.76 6.17
N ARG A 60 12.66 7.55 6.74
CA ARG A 60 13.65 6.52 6.36
C ARG A 60 13.52 6.12 4.88
N LEU A 61 12.30 6.02 4.36
CA LEU A 61 12.05 5.70 2.96
C LEU A 61 12.64 6.77 2.04
N MET A 62 12.43 8.06 2.35
CA MET A 62 12.96 9.17 1.58
C MET A 62 14.48 9.30 1.71
N GLU A 63 15.04 9.09 2.91
CA GLU A 63 16.50 9.06 3.13
C GLU A 63 17.20 8.02 2.24
N LEU A 64 16.59 6.84 2.09
CA LEU A 64 17.16 5.75 1.28
C LEU A 64 16.82 5.85 -0.21
N ASN A 65 15.88 6.74 -0.58
CA ASN A 65 15.40 6.92 -1.95
C ASN A 65 15.26 8.41 -2.26
N GLU A 66 16.38 9.13 -2.35
CA GLU A 66 16.47 10.61 -2.40
C GLU A 66 15.60 11.29 -3.48
N ASP A 67 15.23 10.59 -4.55
CA ASP A 67 14.34 11.09 -5.62
C ASP A 67 12.85 11.02 -5.26
N LEU A 68 12.49 10.51 -4.08
CA LEU A 68 11.12 10.35 -3.60
C LEU A 68 10.74 11.52 -2.67
N GLU A 69 9.62 12.19 -2.97
CA GLU A 69 9.07 13.26 -2.12
C GLU A 69 7.76 12.81 -1.45
N ASN A 70 7.56 13.17 -0.18
CA ASN A 70 6.45 12.68 0.66
C ASN A 70 5.06 12.90 0.07
N TRP A 71 4.79 14.05 -0.54
CA TRP A 71 3.47 14.41 -1.05
C TRP A 71 3.03 13.59 -2.28
N TYR A 72 3.96 12.85 -2.90
CA TYR A 72 3.65 11.95 -4.03
C TYR A 72 3.17 10.57 -3.61
N PHE A 73 3.28 10.19 -2.33
CA PHE A 73 2.96 8.84 -1.89
C PHE A 73 2.24 8.80 -0.55
N SER A 74 1.66 7.64 -0.27
CA SER A 74 1.11 7.27 1.02
C SER A 74 1.64 5.91 1.41
N LEU A 75 1.77 5.68 2.71
CA LEU A 75 2.13 4.38 3.26
C LEU A 75 0.88 3.64 3.74
N TYR A 76 0.88 2.34 3.47
CA TYR A 76 -0.10 1.40 3.98
C TYR A 76 0.63 0.32 4.77
N ILE A 77 0.51 0.33 6.09
CA ILE A 77 1.10 -0.70 6.94
C ILE A 77 0.30 -1.99 6.80
N ILE A 78 0.97 -3.07 6.42
CA ILE A 78 0.35 -4.38 6.22
C ILE A 78 0.44 -5.20 7.51
N ASP A 79 1.63 -5.20 8.10
CA ASP A 79 2.00 -5.95 9.29
C ASP A 79 3.21 -5.28 9.97
N ASP A 80 3.71 -5.87 11.05
CA ASP A 80 4.84 -5.37 11.83
C ASP A 80 6.21 -5.49 11.14
N SER A 81 6.23 -5.85 9.86
CA SER A 81 7.45 -6.00 9.08
C SER A 81 7.37 -5.38 7.69
N SER A 82 6.21 -4.87 7.27
CA SER A 82 6.03 -4.42 5.90
C SER A 82 4.91 -3.41 5.68
N ALA A 83 5.12 -2.62 4.63
CA ALA A 83 4.17 -1.63 4.16
C ALA A 83 4.12 -1.59 2.62
N TYR A 84 3.04 -1.07 2.07
CA TYR A 84 2.98 -0.65 0.68
C TYR A 84 3.16 0.87 0.58
N VAL A 85 4.00 1.28 -0.35
CA VAL A 85 4.07 2.65 -0.84
C VAL A 85 3.17 2.75 -2.06
N VAL A 86 2.19 3.64 -1.99
CA VAL A 86 1.22 3.86 -3.07
C VAL A 86 1.22 5.32 -3.50
N PRO A 87 1.06 5.63 -4.80
CA PRO A 87 0.93 7.01 -5.26
C PRO A 87 -0.29 7.70 -4.66
N THR A 88 -0.15 8.96 -4.27
CA THR A 88 -1.29 9.81 -3.90
C THR A 88 -2.05 10.26 -5.14
N SER A 89 -3.25 10.81 -4.95
CA SER A 89 -4.01 11.45 -6.03
C SER A 89 -3.32 12.66 -6.66
N LEU A 90 -2.30 13.22 -5.99
CA LEU A 90 -1.47 14.33 -6.47
C LEU A 90 -0.31 13.85 -7.36
N SER A 91 -0.03 12.55 -7.35
CA SER A 91 1.06 11.93 -8.08
C SER A 91 0.62 11.46 -9.45
N ASN A 92 1.44 11.70 -10.47
CA ASN A 92 1.26 11.10 -11.79
C ASN A 92 1.90 9.70 -11.90
N LYS A 93 2.37 9.15 -10.78
CA LYS A 93 3.02 7.84 -10.72
C LYS A 93 1.98 6.72 -10.69
N THR A 94 2.38 5.54 -11.17
CA THR A 94 1.56 4.32 -11.11
C THR A 94 2.28 3.18 -10.40
N GLY A 95 1.53 2.12 -10.08
CA GLY A 95 2.04 0.94 -9.38
C GLY A 95 2.06 1.11 -7.86
N MET A 96 2.48 0.07 -7.16
CA MET A 96 2.69 0.05 -5.72
C MET A 96 4.02 -0.67 -5.44
N VAL A 97 4.72 -0.27 -4.38
CA VAL A 97 5.99 -0.89 -4.00
C VAL A 97 5.88 -1.40 -2.58
N LYS A 98 6.19 -2.68 -2.36
CA LYS A 98 6.29 -3.24 -1.01
C LYS A 98 7.65 -2.86 -0.40
N VAL A 99 7.63 -2.34 0.81
CA VAL A 99 8.82 -2.08 1.63
C VAL A 99 8.78 -2.95 2.87
N THR A 100 9.95 -3.25 3.41
CA THR A 100 10.14 -4.12 4.58
C THR A 100 10.97 -3.43 5.63
N PHE A 101 10.77 -3.82 6.88
CA PHE A 101 11.50 -3.32 8.03
C PHE A 101 11.43 -4.32 9.18
N THR A 102 12.16 -4.03 10.25
CA THR A 102 12.12 -4.77 11.51
C THR A 102 11.88 -3.81 12.67
N ILE A 103 11.15 -4.26 13.69
CA ILE A 103 10.91 -3.52 14.93
C ILE A 103 11.60 -4.29 16.07
N LYS A 104 12.44 -3.61 16.85
CA LYS A 104 13.13 -4.23 18.00
C LYS A 104 12.18 -4.54 19.16
N GLN A 105 11.27 -3.61 19.43
CA GLN A 105 10.27 -3.79 20.48
C GLN A 105 9.44 -5.04 20.20
N GLU A 106 9.23 -5.86 21.23
CA GLU A 106 8.35 -7.01 21.15
C GLU A 106 6.90 -6.57 20.93
N ASN A 107 6.18 -7.29 20.06
CA ASN A 107 4.78 -7.03 19.78
C ASN A 107 3.89 -7.65 20.87
N GLU A 108 3.89 -7.05 22.06
CA GLU A 108 3.15 -7.58 23.21
C GLU A 108 1.64 -7.63 22.97
N PHE A 109 1.11 -6.75 22.11
CA PHE A 109 -0.30 -6.76 21.71
C PHE A 109 -0.73 -8.10 21.10
N LYS A 110 0.14 -8.77 20.33
CA LYS A 110 -0.17 -10.08 19.73
C LYS A 110 -0.51 -11.15 20.77
N ASN A 111 0.01 -11.04 21.99
CA ASN A 111 -0.30 -11.99 23.08
C ASN A 111 -1.77 -11.95 23.50
N TYR A 112 -2.48 -10.86 23.16
CA TYR A 112 -3.89 -10.64 23.44
C TYR A 112 -4.78 -10.85 22.21
N VAL A 113 -4.24 -11.39 21.11
CA VAL A 113 -4.98 -11.65 19.87
C VAL A 113 -5.01 -13.16 19.59
N THR A 114 -6.16 -13.79 19.80
CA THR A 114 -6.42 -15.21 19.51
C THR A 114 -6.98 -15.44 18.11
N GLN A 115 -7.69 -14.46 17.52
CA GLN A 115 -8.33 -14.57 16.21
C GLN A 115 -8.11 -13.31 15.37
N THR A 116 -7.50 -13.48 14.21
CA THR A 116 -7.31 -12.42 13.21
C THR A 116 -8.27 -12.55 12.02
N ASN A 117 -8.90 -13.71 11.83
CA ASN A 117 -9.98 -13.86 10.87
C ASN A 117 -11.30 -13.44 11.54
N LEU A 118 -11.88 -12.32 11.10
CA LEU A 118 -13.11 -11.78 11.66
C LEU A 118 -14.38 -12.41 11.07
N GLY A 119 -14.22 -13.26 10.05
CA GLY A 119 -15.32 -13.88 9.32
C GLY A 119 -16.10 -12.86 8.47
N ASN A 120 -17.41 -13.05 8.38
CA ASN A 120 -18.29 -12.11 7.68
C ASN A 120 -18.65 -10.94 8.61
N ILE A 121 -18.50 -9.72 8.10
CA ILE A 121 -18.89 -8.46 8.77
C ILE A 121 -19.82 -7.64 7.87
N GLU A 122 -20.67 -6.82 8.49
CA GLU A 122 -21.69 -6.04 7.77
C GLU A 122 -21.10 -4.98 6.82
N ASN A 123 -19.94 -4.43 7.17
CA ASN A 123 -19.22 -3.41 6.39
C ASN A 123 -17.77 -3.30 6.88
N ASN A 124 -16.93 -2.62 6.09
CA ASN A 124 -15.53 -2.38 6.41
C ASN A 124 -15.29 -1.06 7.19
N GLU A 125 -16.31 -0.51 7.86
CA GLU A 125 -16.10 0.66 8.71
C GLU A 125 -15.22 0.29 9.92
N LYS A 126 -14.34 1.22 10.31
CA LYS A 126 -13.38 1.01 11.42
C LYS A 126 -14.07 0.50 12.69
N LYS A 127 -15.25 1.04 13.01
CA LYS A 127 -16.03 0.64 14.19
C LYS A 127 -16.52 -0.81 14.11
N THR A 128 -17.03 -1.22 12.95
CA THR A 128 -17.50 -2.59 12.72
C THR A 128 -16.37 -3.59 12.86
N ILE A 129 -15.21 -3.29 12.26
CA ILE A 129 -14.00 -4.11 12.34
C ILE A 129 -13.53 -4.23 13.79
N ILE A 130 -13.39 -3.10 14.51
CA ILE A 130 -12.93 -3.09 15.91
C ILE A 130 -13.90 -3.85 16.81
N ASN A 131 -15.21 -3.67 16.64
CA ASN A 131 -16.21 -4.38 17.42
C ASN A 131 -16.11 -5.89 17.21
N LYS A 132 -16.03 -6.34 15.96
CA LYS A 132 -15.90 -7.78 15.65
C LYS A 132 -14.58 -8.35 16.16
N PHE A 133 -13.51 -7.59 16.02
CA PHE A 133 -12.20 -7.97 16.54
C PHE A 133 -12.23 -8.14 18.06
N LYS A 134 -12.83 -7.21 18.81
CA LYS A 134 -12.99 -7.36 20.27
C LYS A 134 -13.90 -8.51 20.66
N GLU A 135 -15.00 -8.74 19.93
CA GLU A 135 -15.91 -9.87 20.17
C GLU A 135 -15.16 -11.22 20.11
N LEU A 136 -14.25 -11.37 19.14
CA LEU A 136 -13.46 -12.59 18.97
C LEU A 136 -12.22 -12.67 19.87
N ASN A 137 -11.79 -11.54 20.42
CA ASN A 137 -10.59 -11.39 21.25
C ASN A 137 -10.94 -10.67 22.57
N PRO A 138 -11.80 -11.22 23.43
CA PRO A 138 -12.31 -10.52 24.62
C PRO A 138 -11.22 -10.13 25.61
N GLN A 139 -10.09 -10.84 25.63
CA GLN A 139 -8.91 -10.53 26.45
C GLN A 139 -8.27 -9.16 26.14
N ILE A 140 -8.62 -8.51 25.03
CA ILE A 140 -8.23 -7.12 24.74
C ILE A 140 -8.77 -6.16 25.80
N ASP A 141 -9.90 -6.46 26.43
CA ASP A 141 -10.47 -5.63 27.48
C ASP A 141 -9.69 -5.76 28.82
N ASP A 142 -8.79 -6.75 28.94
CA ASP A 142 -7.87 -6.92 30.08
C ASP A 142 -6.57 -6.11 29.92
N LEU A 143 -6.35 -5.47 28.75
CA LEU A 143 -5.19 -4.61 28.53
C LEU A 143 -5.22 -3.40 29.46
N GLU A 144 -4.04 -2.93 29.86
CA GLU A 144 -3.91 -1.68 30.60
C GLU A 144 -4.02 -0.50 29.62
N SER A 145 -5.06 0.33 29.78
CA SER A 145 -5.28 1.52 28.96
C SER A 145 -5.19 1.31 27.44
N PRO A 146 -5.93 0.34 26.86
CA PRO A 146 -5.81 0.02 25.44
C PRO A 146 -6.30 1.18 24.57
N TYR A 147 -5.54 1.48 23.51
CA TYR A 147 -5.96 2.40 22.47
C TYR A 147 -5.98 1.69 21.11
N ILE A 148 -7.07 0.96 20.86
CA ILE A 148 -7.25 0.14 19.66
C ILE A 148 -7.77 0.98 18.50
N THR A 149 -7.10 0.91 17.35
CA THR A 149 -7.53 1.59 16.12
C THR A 149 -7.21 0.77 14.87
N VAL A 150 -7.90 1.08 13.77
CA VAL A 150 -7.56 0.62 12.42
C VAL A 150 -6.62 1.65 11.80
N GLU A 151 -5.41 1.20 11.46
CA GLU A 151 -4.30 2.05 10.99
C GLU A 151 -4.48 2.59 9.59
N ASN A 152 -5.28 1.90 8.78
CA ASN A 152 -5.42 2.26 7.40
C ASN A 152 -6.68 3.10 7.14
N GLU A 153 -6.50 4.24 6.47
CA GLU A 153 -7.58 5.14 6.05
C GLU A 153 -8.05 4.87 4.61
N PHE A 154 -7.20 4.28 3.78
CA PHE A 154 -7.46 4.03 2.37
C PHE A 154 -7.67 2.53 2.19
N ASN A 155 -8.90 2.05 2.09
CA ASN A 155 -9.26 0.63 1.94
C ASN A 155 -8.65 -0.02 0.69
N LEU A 156 -7.32 -0.21 0.69
CA LEU A 156 -6.51 -0.76 -0.39
C LEU A 156 -6.80 -2.25 -0.58
N PHE A 157 -7.09 -2.94 0.52
CA PHE A 157 -7.55 -4.31 0.54
C PHE A 157 -8.98 -4.35 1.10
N GLU A 158 -9.90 -4.89 0.31
CA GLU A 158 -11.32 -4.94 0.66
C GLU A 158 -11.61 -5.95 1.77
N ASP A 159 -10.72 -6.92 1.96
CA ASP A 159 -10.86 -8.10 2.82
C ASP A 159 -9.85 -8.17 3.96
N SER A 160 -9.01 -7.13 4.14
CA SER A 160 -8.02 -7.10 5.21
C SER A 160 -7.70 -5.70 5.68
N GLN A 161 -7.33 -5.57 6.95
CA GLN A 161 -6.95 -4.32 7.59
C GLN A 161 -5.88 -4.54 8.66
N THR A 162 -5.20 -3.47 9.06
CA THR A 162 -4.23 -3.49 10.16
C THR A 162 -4.85 -2.83 11.39
N ILE A 163 -4.82 -3.55 12.51
CA ILE A 163 -5.24 -3.06 13.82
C ILE A 163 -4.01 -2.83 14.67
N SER A 164 -3.95 -1.69 15.35
CA SER A 164 -2.91 -1.38 16.33
C SER A 164 -3.47 -1.28 17.74
N ASN A 165 -2.67 -1.62 18.73
CA ASN A 165 -2.75 -1.00 20.05
C ASN A 165 -1.72 0.13 20.13
N ARG A 166 -2.19 1.36 20.27
CA ARG A 166 -1.36 2.56 20.46
C ARG A 166 -1.18 2.91 21.95
N GLY A 167 -1.69 2.07 22.86
CA GLY A 167 -1.40 2.17 24.29
C GLY A 167 0.10 2.00 24.55
N PHE A 168 0.63 2.70 25.55
CA PHE A 168 2.06 2.70 25.84
C PHE A 168 2.55 1.40 26.48
N ASP A 169 1.67 0.67 27.15
CA ASP A 169 2.07 -0.48 27.98
C ASP A 169 2.21 -1.77 27.17
N GLN A 170 1.32 -2.03 26.20
CA GLN A 170 1.41 -3.18 25.29
C GLN A 170 1.24 -2.77 23.82
N PRO A 171 2.14 -1.94 23.26
CA PRO A 171 2.00 -1.48 21.89
C PRO A 171 2.20 -2.63 20.90
N GLY A 172 1.62 -2.47 19.72
CA GLY A 172 1.81 -3.45 18.66
C GLY A 172 0.75 -3.37 17.59
N ILE A 173 0.95 -4.14 16.53
CA ILE A 173 0.00 -4.23 15.41
C ILE A 173 -0.27 -5.67 15.00
N VAL A 174 -1.45 -5.91 14.46
CA VAL A 174 -1.86 -7.18 13.87
C VAL A 174 -2.65 -6.94 12.59
N SER A 175 -2.47 -7.81 11.61
CA SER A 175 -3.29 -7.85 10.42
C SER A 175 -4.52 -8.72 10.67
N VAL A 176 -5.68 -8.26 10.23
CA VAL A 176 -6.95 -8.99 10.30
C VAL A 176 -7.53 -9.18 8.90
N THR A 177 -8.33 -10.23 8.72
CA THR A 177 -9.01 -10.54 7.46
C THR A 177 -10.51 -10.72 7.67
N PHE A 178 -11.33 -10.42 6.67
CA PHE A 178 -12.79 -10.53 6.73
C PHE A 178 -13.42 -10.58 5.33
N THR A 179 -14.69 -10.94 5.27
CA THR A 179 -15.55 -10.71 4.10
C THR A 179 -16.68 -9.75 4.46
N VAL A 180 -17.14 -8.96 3.49
CA VAL A 180 -18.30 -8.07 3.66
C VAL A 180 -19.52 -8.70 3.00
N GLY A 181 -20.64 -8.87 3.73
CA GLY A 181 -21.86 -9.46 3.17
C GLY A 181 -23.12 -9.30 4.01
#